data_AF-A0A4Q6AUS4-F1
#
_entry.id   AF-A0A4Q6AUS4-F1
#
_cell.length_a   1.000
_cell.length_b   1.000
_cell.length_c   1.000
_cell.angle_alpha   90.00
_cell.angle_beta   90.00
_cell.angle_gamma   90.00
#
_symmetry.space_group_name_H-M   'P 1'
#
loop_
_entity.id
_entity.type
_entity.pdbx_description
1 polymer ?
#
loop_
_entity_poly.entity_id
_entity_poly.type
_entity_poly.pdbx_seq_one_letter_code
_entity_poly.pdbx_strand_id
1 'polypeptide(L)'
;MKNFIALIFATLISSSAFATWIAPVETATCTRDFNAWGHSGSCECPHATRYERALGQCVQGAPIDVAVDGVIATEVSFAGEDESKSFVLAGANQDNYELVLTRQLKAEIEELEAQGLNYRVSGEVLETYDANELVARPKIIVSALEVLPTFRASPAQAAAAAVAE
;
A
#
# COMPACT_ATOMS: atom_id res chain seq x y z
N MET A 1 -19.32 37.87 -47.61
CA MET A 1 -19.71 36.44 -47.64
C MET A 1 -18.49 35.58 -47.40
N LYS A 2 -18.36 34.98 -46.20
CA LYS A 2 -17.81 33.64 -45.90
C LYS A 2 -17.22 33.62 -44.49
N ASN A 3 -18.08 33.18 -43.59
CA ASN A 3 -17.79 32.78 -42.23
C ASN A 3 -16.89 31.54 -42.25
N PHE A 4 -15.85 31.49 -41.44
CA PHE A 4 -15.16 30.26 -41.08
C PHE A 4 -15.25 30.08 -39.56
N ILE A 5 -16.28 29.34 -39.15
CA ILE A 5 -16.44 28.84 -37.78
C ILE A 5 -15.58 27.59 -37.68
N ALA A 6 -14.41 27.70 -37.05
CA ALA A 6 -13.56 26.57 -36.70
C ALA A 6 -14.10 25.95 -35.40
N LEU A 7 -14.82 24.84 -35.55
CA LEU A 7 -15.44 24.09 -34.46
C LEU A 7 -14.40 23.12 -33.91
N ILE A 8 -13.74 23.51 -32.82
CA ILE A 8 -12.78 22.65 -32.09
C ILE A 8 -13.59 21.60 -31.32
N PHE A 9 -13.64 20.40 -31.87
CA PHE A 9 -14.12 19.19 -31.18
C PHE A 9 -13.05 18.76 -30.18
N ALA A 10 -13.16 19.22 -28.94
CA ALA A 10 -12.39 18.68 -27.83
C ALA A 10 -12.99 17.31 -27.43
N THR A 11 -12.40 16.24 -27.95
CA THR A 11 -12.72 14.86 -27.53
C THR A 11 -12.20 14.64 -26.11
N LEU A 12 -13.10 14.72 -25.14
CA LEU A 12 -12.88 14.25 -23.77
C LEU A 12 -12.67 12.74 -23.82
N ILE A 13 -11.41 12.31 -23.69
CA ILE A 13 -11.07 10.90 -23.45
C ILE A 13 -11.38 10.65 -21.97
N SER A 14 -12.58 10.14 -21.70
CA SER A 14 -12.98 9.69 -20.38
C SER A 14 -12.18 8.44 -20.02
N SER A 15 -11.10 8.59 -19.25
CA SER A 15 -10.43 7.46 -18.62
C SER A 15 -11.39 6.84 -17.60
N SER A 16 -11.95 5.67 -17.92
CA SER A 16 -12.66 4.86 -16.94
C SER A 16 -11.63 4.33 -15.94
N ALA A 17 -11.59 4.93 -14.76
CA ALA A 17 -10.91 4.34 -13.60
C ALA A 17 -11.68 3.06 -13.23
N PHE A 18 -11.10 1.89 -13.52
CA PHE A 18 -11.64 0.63 -13.05
C PHE A 18 -11.33 0.54 -11.56
N ALA A 19 -12.31 0.91 -10.72
CA ALA A 19 -12.21 0.75 -9.28
C ALA A 19 -12.10 -0.75 -8.94
N THR A 20 -11.09 -1.08 -8.13
CA THR A 20 -10.88 -2.43 -7.60
C THR A 20 -11.78 -2.61 -6.38
N TRP A 21 -12.60 -3.66 -6.35
CA TRP A 21 -13.44 -4.01 -5.19
C TRP A 21 -13.01 -5.36 -4.60
N ILE A 22 -13.22 -5.51 -3.29
CA ILE A 22 -12.98 -6.75 -2.56
C ILE A 22 -14.30 -7.54 -2.50
N ALA A 23 -14.27 -8.79 -2.95
CA ALA A 23 -15.39 -9.72 -2.78
C ALA A 23 -15.16 -10.58 -1.52
N PRO A 24 -16.20 -10.83 -0.70
CA PRO A 24 -16.05 -11.62 0.52
C PRO A 24 -15.67 -13.07 0.22
N VAL A 25 -14.69 -13.59 0.97
CA VAL A 25 -14.15 -14.96 0.84
C VAL A 25 -15.05 -16.00 1.50
N GLU A 26 -16.10 -15.59 2.23
CA GLU A 26 -16.97 -16.50 2.99
C GLU A 26 -17.71 -17.54 2.13
N THR A 27 -17.74 -17.34 0.81
CA THR A 27 -18.30 -18.29 -0.16
C THR A 27 -17.24 -19.09 -0.93
N ALA A 28 -15.96 -18.80 -0.71
CA ALA A 28 -14.85 -19.43 -1.41
C ALA A 28 -14.43 -20.74 -0.73
N THR A 29 -14.16 -21.76 -1.55
CA THR A 29 -13.51 -22.98 -1.06
C THR A 29 -12.00 -22.72 -1.00
N CYS A 30 -11.44 -22.71 0.22
CA CYS A 30 -10.03 -22.47 0.46
C CYS A 30 -9.28 -23.73 0.87
N THR A 31 -8.00 -23.79 0.51
CA THR A 31 -7.09 -24.81 1.05
C THR A 31 -6.75 -24.52 2.51
N ARG A 32 -6.32 -25.57 3.22
CA ARG A 32 -5.99 -25.51 4.66
C ARG A 32 -4.52 -25.21 4.94
N ASP A 33 -3.67 -25.21 3.92
CA ASP A 33 -2.27 -24.80 4.06
C ASP A 33 -2.18 -23.29 4.19
N PHE A 34 -1.18 -22.82 4.95
CA PHE A 34 -0.93 -21.41 5.16
C PHE A 34 0.29 -20.94 4.35
N ASN A 35 0.16 -19.79 3.72
CA ASN A 35 1.22 -19.16 2.94
C ASN A 35 2.11 -18.26 3.83
N ALA A 36 3.08 -17.56 3.21
CA ALA A 36 4.05 -16.71 3.93
C ALA A 36 3.44 -15.49 4.65
N TRP A 37 2.22 -15.09 4.29
CA TRP A 37 1.44 -14.02 4.93
C TRP A 37 0.48 -14.56 6.01
N GLY A 38 0.39 -15.88 6.17
CA GLY A 38 -0.48 -16.52 7.15
C GLY A 38 -1.93 -16.72 6.68
N HIS A 39 -2.21 -16.52 5.39
CA HIS A 39 -3.50 -16.80 4.78
C HIS A 39 -3.51 -18.16 4.07
N SER A 40 -4.68 -18.65 3.63
CA SER A 40 -4.76 -19.89 2.85
C SER A 40 -3.86 -19.85 1.60
N GLY A 41 -3.32 -21.00 1.22
CA GLY A 41 -2.46 -21.13 0.04
C GLY A 41 -3.18 -20.80 -1.27
N SER A 42 -4.44 -21.20 -1.39
CA SER A 42 -5.32 -20.87 -2.52
C SER A 42 -6.79 -20.89 -2.12
N CYS A 43 -7.62 -20.10 -2.79
CA CYS A 43 -9.07 -20.12 -2.66
C CYS A 43 -9.74 -20.01 -4.04
N GLU A 44 -10.89 -20.65 -4.20
CA GLU A 44 -11.75 -20.49 -5.37
C GLU A 44 -12.61 -19.24 -5.20
N CYS A 45 -12.23 -18.16 -5.88
CA CYS A 45 -12.94 -16.90 -5.79
C CYS A 45 -14.20 -16.86 -6.68
N PRO A 46 -15.32 -16.31 -6.19
CA PRO A 46 -16.53 -16.19 -6.99
C PRO A 46 -16.37 -15.12 -8.08
N HIS A 47 -17.24 -15.21 -9.10
CA HIS A 47 -17.30 -14.26 -10.22
C HIS A 47 -15.94 -14.13 -10.97
N ALA A 48 -15.68 -12.97 -11.56
CA ALA A 48 -14.42 -12.67 -12.28
C ALA A 48 -13.36 -12.06 -11.37
N THR A 49 -13.28 -12.51 -10.11
CA THR A 49 -12.29 -12.04 -9.13
C THR A 49 -11.11 -13.01 -9.03
N ARG A 50 -9.97 -12.54 -8.55
CA ARG A 50 -8.75 -13.33 -8.38
C ARG A 50 -8.41 -13.41 -6.89
N TYR A 51 -8.00 -14.59 -6.44
CA TYR A 51 -7.48 -14.74 -5.08
C TYR A 51 -6.12 -14.06 -4.96
N GLU A 52 -6.03 -13.05 -4.11
CA GLU A 52 -4.77 -12.44 -3.71
C GLU A 52 -4.28 -13.10 -2.42
N ARG A 53 -3.22 -13.89 -2.57
CA ARG A 53 -2.67 -14.72 -1.49
C ARG A 53 -2.09 -13.87 -0.37
N ALA A 54 -1.50 -12.71 -0.69
CA ALA A 54 -0.92 -11.83 0.30
C ALA A 54 -1.98 -11.17 1.21
N LEU A 55 -3.19 -10.95 0.69
CA LEU A 55 -4.32 -10.39 1.44
C LEU A 55 -5.24 -11.45 2.05
N GLY A 56 -5.18 -12.68 1.55
CA GLY A 56 -6.13 -13.72 1.88
C GLY A 56 -7.55 -13.42 1.38
N GLN A 57 -7.68 -12.61 0.32
CA GLN A 57 -8.95 -12.06 -0.15
C GLN A 57 -9.13 -12.22 -1.66
N CYS A 58 -10.39 -12.21 -2.12
CA CYS A 58 -10.73 -12.15 -3.53
C CYS A 58 -10.80 -10.69 -3.98
N VAL A 59 -9.95 -10.30 -4.93
CA VAL A 59 -9.83 -8.92 -5.43
C VAL A 59 -10.15 -8.85 -6.92
N GLN A 60 -10.70 -7.73 -7.38
CA GLN A 60 -10.84 -7.45 -8.81
C GLN A 60 -9.88 -6.36 -9.25
N GLY A 61 -9.00 -6.64 -10.20
CA GLY A 61 -8.05 -5.65 -10.72
C GLY A 61 -6.67 -6.24 -10.95
N ALA A 62 -5.77 -5.44 -11.50
CA ALA A 62 -4.37 -5.79 -11.62
C ALA A 62 -3.57 -4.95 -10.61
N PRO A 63 -2.64 -5.55 -9.86
CA PRO A 63 -1.69 -4.78 -9.06
C PRO A 63 -0.84 -3.87 -9.96
N ILE A 64 -0.36 -2.78 -9.38
CA ILE A 64 0.57 -1.86 -10.03
C ILE A 64 1.89 -1.89 -9.27
N ASP A 65 2.99 -2.15 -9.96
CA ASP A 65 4.33 -2.09 -9.37
C ASP A 65 4.65 -0.66 -8.92
N VAL A 66 5.11 -0.53 -7.67
CA VAL A 66 5.52 0.74 -7.09
C VAL A 66 6.85 0.61 -6.35
N ALA A 67 7.51 1.76 -6.22
CA ALA A 67 8.58 1.98 -5.26
C ALA A 67 8.31 3.32 -4.55
N VAL A 68 8.11 3.27 -3.24
CA VAL A 68 7.71 4.43 -2.42
C VAL A 68 8.70 4.61 -1.29
N ASP A 69 9.18 5.83 -1.13
CA ASP A 69 10.04 6.22 -0.02
C ASP A 69 9.18 6.80 1.12
N GLY A 70 9.45 6.41 2.36
CA GLY A 70 8.69 6.90 3.51
C GLY A 70 9.19 6.37 4.85
N VAL A 71 8.49 6.72 5.91
CA VAL A 71 8.77 6.24 7.27
C VAL A 71 7.76 5.17 7.64
N ILE A 72 8.25 4.04 8.16
CA ILE A 72 7.37 2.97 8.68
C ILE A 72 6.97 3.31 10.11
N ALA A 73 5.66 3.25 10.36
CA ALA A 73 5.04 3.32 11.66
C ALA A 73 4.23 2.05 11.94
N THR A 74 4.09 1.69 13.21
CA THR A 74 3.17 0.63 13.65
C THR A 74 1.91 1.27 14.20
N GLU A 75 0.77 0.95 13.62
CA GLU A 75 -0.54 1.31 14.15
C GLU A 75 -1.10 0.10 14.91
N VAL A 76 -1.62 0.35 16.10
CA VAL A 76 -2.27 -0.67 16.92
C VAL A 76 -3.76 -0.36 16.94
N SER A 77 -4.57 -1.29 16.47
CA SER A 77 -6.02 -1.24 16.55
C SER A 77 -6.53 -2.29 17.53
N PHE A 78 -7.58 -1.95 18.25
CA PHE A 78 -8.23 -2.81 19.22
C PHE A 78 -9.61 -3.17 18.69
N ALA A 79 -9.79 -4.44 18.34
CA ALA A 79 -11.07 -4.98 17.90
C ALA A 79 -11.59 -5.95 18.96
N GLY A 80 -12.20 -5.40 20.01
CA GLY A 80 -12.62 -6.18 21.18
C GLY A 80 -11.46 -6.45 22.14
N GLU A 81 -11.23 -7.72 22.50
CA GLU A 81 -10.12 -8.14 23.37
C GLU A 81 -8.83 -8.42 22.59
N ASP A 82 -8.91 -8.46 21.25
CA ASP A 82 -7.78 -8.76 20.38
C ASP A 82 -7.07 -7.48 19.92
N GLU A 83 -5.75 -7.47 20.05
CA GLU A 83 -4.86 -6.42 19.54
C GLU A 83 -4.40 -6.78 18.12
N SER A 84 -4.74 -5.95 17.13
CA SER A 84 -4.22 -6.05 15.77
C SER A 84 -3.19 -4.97 15.49
N LYS A 85 -1.99 -5.39 15.07
CA LYS A 85 -0.91 -4.49 14.65
C LYS A 85 -0.86 -4.40 13.13
N SER A 86 -1.02 -3.21 12.58
CA SER A 86 -0.79 -2.89 11.18
C SER A 86 0.50 -2.06 11.02
N PHE A 87 1.15 -2.20 9.86
CA PHE A 87 2.31 -1.38 9.51
C PHE A 87 1.89 -0.40 8.45
N VAL A 88 2.25 0.86 8.64
CA VAL A 88 1.87 1.96 7.75
C VAL A 88 3.13 2.66 7.29
N LEU A 89 3.20 2.93 5.99
CA LEU A 89 4.22 3.78 5.39
C LEU A 89 3.63 5.18 5.20
N ALA A 90 4.18 6.15 5.93
CA ALA A 90 3.93 7.56 5.67
C ALA A 90 4.83 7.99 4.51
N GLY A 91 4.26 8.05 3.30
CA GLY A 91 4.97 8.42 2.08
C GLY A 91 5.36 9.90 2.08
N ALA A 92 6.42 10.24 1.34
CA ALA A 92 6.92 11.62 1.24
C ALA A 92 5.87 12.62 0.71
N ASN A 93 4.88 12.16 -0.07
CA ASN A 93 3.84 12.99 -0.68
C ASN A 93 2.54 13.05 0.14
N GLN A 94 2.56 12.71 1.44
CA GLN A 94 1.38 12.62 2.32
C GLN A 94 0.43 11.46 2.01
N ASP A 95 0.79 10.57 1.09
CA ASP A 95 0.07 9.32 0.87
C ASP A 95 0.45 8.31 1.99
N ASN A 96 -0.56 7.73 2.64
CA ASN A 96 -0.36 6.68 3.63
C ASN A 96 -0.71 5.33 3.01
N TYR A 97 0.22 4.38 3.10
CA TYR A 97 0.03 3.03 2.61
C TYR A 97 0.00 2.05 3.77
N GLU A 98 -0.92 1.10 3.73
CA GLU A 98 -0.81 -0.06 4.61
C GLU A 98 0.12 -1.09 3.98
N LEU A 99 1.05 -1.62 4.77
CA LEU A 99 2.04 -2.58 4.31
C LEU A 99 1.56 -4.00 4.58
N VAL A 100 1.45 -4.78 3.52
CA VAL A 100 1.14 -6.21 3.57
C VAL A 100 2.47 -6.98 3.53
N LEU A 101 2.93 -7.33 4.73
CA LEU A 101 4.24 -7.92 4.97
C LEU A 101 4.12 -9.44 5.13
N THR A 102 5.14 -10.17 4.68
CA THR A 102 5.28 -11.57 5.07
C THR A 102 5.56 -11.66 6.58
N ARG A 103 5.29 -12.83 7.18
CA ARG A 103 5.61 -13.07 8.60
C ARG A 103 7.08 -12.86 8.92
N GLN A 104 7.97 -13.22 7.99
CA GLN A 104 9.41 -13.02 8.14
C GLN A 104 9.77 -11.53 8.18
N LEU A 105 9.27 -10.75 7.22
CA LEU A 105 9.58 -9.33 7.13
C LEU A 105 8.98 -8.54 8.31
N LYS A 106 7.79 -8.94 8.79
CA LYS A 106 7.20 -8.40 10.01
C LYS A 106 8.12 -8.61 11.22
N ALA A 107 8.64 -9.82 11.41
CA ALA A 107 9.55 -10.13 12.50
C ALA A 107 10.86 -9.33 12.40
N GLU A 108 11.40 -9.16 11.19
CA GLU A 108 12.62 -8.37 10.96
C GLU A 108 12.43 -6.88 11.32
N ILE A 109 11.31 -6.27 10.89
CA ILE A 109 10.98 -4.88 11.24
C ILE A 109 10.81 -4.71 12.76
N GLU A 110 10.14 -5.66 13.42
CA GLU A 110 9.95 -5.65 14.87
C GLU A 110 11.28 -5.82 15.62
N GLU A 111 12.17 -6.71 15.16
CA GLU A 111 13.48 -6.97 15.76
C GLU A 111 14.45 -5.79 15.60
N LEU A 112 14.44 -5.13 14.44
CA LEU A 112 15.33 -4.01 14.15
C LEU A 112 14.92 -2.70 14.86
N GLU A 113 13.83 -2.69 15.63
CA GLU A 113 13.18 -1.48 16.14
C GLU A 113 13.05 -0.42 15.04
N ALA A 114 12.66 -0.88 13.84
CA ALA A 114 12.70 -0.15 12.58
C ALA A 114 11.88 1.15 12.54
N GLN A 115 11.15 1.48 13.60
CA GLN A 115 10.28 2.65 13.68
C GLN A 115 11.08 3.94 13.55
N GLY A 116 10.61 4.85 12.70
CA GLY A 116 11.25 6.15 12.50
C GLY A 116 12.43 6.15 11.53
N LEU A 117 12.85 5.00 11.00
CA LEU A 117 13.80 4.95 9.89
C LEU A 117 13.10 5.23 8.56
N ASN A 118 13.83 5.84 7.63
CA ASN A 118 13.37 6.01 6.26
C ASN A 118 13.62 4.72 5.48
N TYR A 119 12.63 4.28 4.73
CA TYR A 119 12.68 3.09 3.89
C TYR A 119 12.31 3.43 2.46
N ARG A 120 12.87 2.66 1.54
CA ARG A 120 12.29 2.44 0.23
C ARG A 120 11.53 1.12 0.25
N VAL A 121 10.24 1.19 0.04
CA VAL A 121 9.34 0.03 -0.04
C VAL A 121 9.05 -0.22 -1.51
N SER A 122 9.33 -1.43 -2.01
CA SER A 122 8.98 -1.83 -3.38
C SER A 122 8.00 -3.00 -3.35
N GLY A 123 7.06 -3.02 -4.29
CA GLY A 123 6.06 -4.07 -4.36
C GLY A 123 4.87 -3.70 -5.22
N GLU A 124 3.74 -4.30 -4.92
CA GLU A 124 2.52 -4.17 -5.71
C GLU A 124 1.46 -3.40 -4.92
N VAL A 125 0.95 -2.29 -5.46
CA VAL A 125 -0.19 -1.56 -4.88
C VAL A 125 -1.50 -2.19 -5.31
N LEU A 126 -2.37 -2.36 -4.33
CA LEU A 126 -3.78 -2.66 -4.52
C LEU A 126 -4.63 -1.54 -3.91
N GLU A 127 -5.44 -0.92 -4.74
CA GLU A 127 -6.47 0.00 -4.28
C GLU A 127 -7.62 -0.82 -3.69
N THR A 128 -7.69 -0.90 -2.37
CA THR A 128 -8.79 -1.57 -1.69
C THR A 128 -9.86 -0.56 -1.32
N TYR A 129 -11.07 -0.75 -1.84
CA TYR A 129 -12.24 -0.02 -1.38
C TYR A 129 -12.98 -0.87 -0.34
N ASP A 130 -12.78 -0.57 0.94
CA ASP A 130 -13.63 -1.10 2.01
C ASP A 130 -14.81 -0.13 2.18
N ALA A 131 -16.04 -0.63 1.98
CA ALA A 131 -17.25 0.16 2.15
C ALA A 131 -17.44 0.69 3.59
N ASN A 132 -16.72 0.11 4.57
CA ASN A 132 -16.75 0.52 5.96
C ASN A 132 -15.68 1.55 6.31
N GLU A 133 -14.68 1.78 5.45
CA GLU A 133 -13.64 2.79 5.68
C GLU A 133 -14.00 4.11 4.98
N LEU A 134 -14.00 5.21 5.76
CA LEU A 134 -14.28 6.55 5.23
C LEU A 134 -13.16 7.09 4.32
N VAL A 135 -11.96 6.52 4.43
CA VAL A 135 -10.78 6.93 3.66
C VAL A 135 -10.14 5.66 3.13
N ALA A 136 -10.19 5.48 1.81
CA ALA A 136 -9.52 4.36 1.15
C ALA A 136 -8.01 4.45 1.41
N ARG A 137 -7.46 3.44 2.07
CA ARG A 137 -6.01 3.32 2.29
C ARG A 137 -5.46 2.25 1.34
N PRO A 138 -4.66 2.63 0.32
CA PRO A 138 -4.07 1.65 -0.58
C PRO A 138 -3.12 0.72 0.20
N LYS A 139 -3.08 -0.54 -0.21
CA LYS A 139 -2.22 -1.57 0.38
C LYS A 139 -1.04 -1.87 -0.54
N ILE A 140 0.18 -1.90 -0.01
CA ILE A 140 1.38 -2.35 -0.74
C ILE A 140 1.70 -3.77 -0.30
N ILE A 141 1.63 -4.74 -1.22
CA ILE A 141 2.21 -6.06 -1.04
C ILE A 141 3.71 -5.93 -1.20
N VAL A 142 4.42 -5.98 -0.07
CA VAL A 142 5.85 -5.66 -0.04
C VAL A 142 6.66 -6.83 -0.59
N SER A 143 7.44 -6.54 -1.62
CA SER A 143 8.41 -7.47 -2.22
C SER A 143 9.83 -7.22 -1.72
N ALA A 144 10.17 -5.96 -1.42
CA ALA A 144 11.47 -5.56 -0.91
C ALA A 144 11.36 -4.34 0.01
N LEU A 145 12.22 -4.32 1.02
CA LEU A 145 12.37 -3.24 1.98
C LEU A 145 13.84 -2.86 2.08
N GLU A 146 14.18 -1.60 1.78
CA GLU A 146 15.56 -1.10 1.87
C GLU A 146 15.62 0.07 2.85
N VAL A 147 16.48 -0.02 3.86
CA VAL A 147 16.75 1.11 4.77
C VAL A 147 17.49 2.19 3.99
N LEU A 148 16.91 3.38 3.88
CA LEU A 148 17.58 4.51 3.28
C LEU A 148 18.55 5.13 4.29
N PRO A 149 19.77 5.51 3.87
CA PRO A 149 20.69 6.19 4.75
C PRO A 149 20.05 7.49 5.23
N THR A 150 19.87 7.62 6.55
CA THR A 150 19.51 8.91 7.14
C THR A 150 20.65 9.86 6.80
N PHE A 151 20.38 10.86 5.96
CA PHE A 151 21.30 11.96 5.73
C PHE A 151 21.52 12.63 7.08
N ARG A 152 22.58 12.23 7.81
CA ARG A 152 23.11 13.07 8.87
C ARG A 152 23.53 14.34 8.16
N ALA A 153 22.86 15.45 8.47
CA ALA A 153 23.30 16.76 8.03
C ALA A 153 24.80 16.82 8.30
N SER A 154 25.58 17.12 7.26
CA SER A 154 27.02 17.28 7.44
C SER A 154 27.24 18.28 8.58
N PRO A 155 28.25 18.12 9.44
CA PRO A 155 28.58 19.11 10.46
C PRO A 155 28.66 20.53 9.89
N ALA A 156 29.05 20.67 8.62
CA ALA A 156 29.04 21.93 7.89
C ALA A 156 27.65 22.53 7.65
N GLN A 157 26.63 21.72 7.38
CA GLN A 157 25.24 22.16 7.22
C GLN A 157 24.58 22.50 8.57
N ALA A 158 24.91 21.75 9.63
CA ALA A 158 24.45 22.07 10.98
C ALA A 158 25.04 23.40 11.47
N ALA A 159 26.32 23.67 11.19
CA ALA A 159 26.97 24.93 11.50
C ALA A 159 26.39 26.11 10.71
N ALA A 160 26.00 25.92 9.44
CA ALA A 160 25.39 26.96 8.63
C ALA A 160 24.00 27.38 9.13
N ALA A 161 23.21 26.45 9.68
CA ALA A 161 21.91 26.75 10.27
C ALA A 161 22.02 27.54 11.59
N ALA A 162 23.02 27.24 12.41
CA ALA A 162 23.22 27.92 13.71
C ALA A 162 23.77 29.36 13.60
N VAL A 163 24.23 29.78 12.42
CA VAL A 163 24.74 31.16 12.18
C VAL A 163 23.64 32.06 11.60
N ALA A 164 22.48 31.50 11.26
CA ALA A 164 21.35 32.25 10.70
C ALA A 164 20.30 32.69 11.75
N GLU A 165 20.52 32.38 13.04
CA GLU A 165 19.79 32.94 14.20
C GLU A 165 20.60 34.04 14.89
#